data_AF-A0AAU4C9B4-F1
#
_entry.id   AF-A0AAU4C9B4-F1
#
_cell.length_a   1.000
_cell.length_b   1.000
_cell.length_c   1.000
_cell.angle_alpha   90.00
_cell.angle_beta   90.00
_cell.angle_gamma   90.00
#
_symmetry.space_group_name_H-M   'P 1'
#
loop_
_entity.id
_entity.type
_entity.pdbx_description
1 polymer ?
#
loop_
_entity_poly.entity_id
_entity_poly.type
_entity_poly.pdbx_seq_one_letter_code
_entity_poly.pdbx_strand_id
1 'polypeptide(L)'
;MQHLTSTRVTLPGLEGSYEAYVAPGRDCSPLFTLDTTRKIAAETQKVAAASRDPRSAETIHVLEAAPAAAGQRAAIVVHVDWCAQTDGDADAARIVTPNGNGLYPLGTDWQWAPVACRQ
;
A
#
# COMPACT_ATOMS: atom_id res chain seq x y z
N MET A 1 1.69 8.07 21.87
CA MET A 1 2.32 7.19 20.86
C MET A 1 1.65 5.83 20.93
N GLN A 2 1.11 5.32 19.83
CA GLN A 2 0.62 3.94 19.80
C GLN A 2 1.84 3.00 19.71
N HIS A 3 1.82 1.91 20.49
CA HIS A 3 2.84 0.87 20.38
C HIS A 3 2.61 0.12 19.06
N LEU A 4 3.62 0.07 18.19
CA LEU A 4 3.55 -0.62 16.90
C LEU A 4 4.55 -1.77 16.90
N THR A 5 4.12 -2.93 16.41
CA THR A 5 4.97 -4.12 16.27
C THR A 5 5.41 -4.25 14.82
N SER A 6 6.72 -4.36 14.58
CA SER A 6 7.24 -4.68 13.24
C SER A 6 6.99 -6.16 12.91
N THR A 7 6.55 -6.43 11.69
CA THR A 7 6.24 -7.76 11.18
C THR A 7 6.44 -7.80 9.67
N ARG A 8 6.23 -8.97 9.06
CA ARG A 8 6.13 -9.12 7.61
C ARG A 8 4.74 -9.58 7.22
N VAL A 9 4.19 -8.98 6.16
CA VAL A 9 2.90 -9.35 5.58
C VAL A 9 3.05 -9.76 4.11
N THR A 10 2.11 -10.57 3.65
CA THR A 10 1.95 -10.96 2.25
C THR A 10 0.55 -10.56 1.78
N LEU A 11 0.41 -10.29 0.49
CA LEU A 11 -0.89 -10.11 -0.15
C LEU A 11 -1.05 -11.18 -1.24
N PRO A 12 -2.16 -11.95 -1.26
CA PRO A 12 -2.44 -12.84 -2.37
C PRO A 12 -2.37 -12.10 -3.72
N GLY A 13 -1.68 -12.68 -4.69
CA GLY A 13 -1.51 -12.08 -6.01
C GLY A 13 -0.29 -11.16 -6.14
N LEU A 14 0.34 -10.72 -5.04
CA LEU A 14 1.65 -10.06 -5.09
C LEU A 14 2.76 -11.04 -4.76
N GLU A 15 3.89 -10.88 -5.45
CA GLU A 15 5.09 -11.64 -5.14
C GLU A 15 5.79 -11.06 -3.91
N GLY A 16 6.16 -11.91 -2.95
CA GLY A 16 7.01 -11.55 -1.83
C GLY A 16 6.30 -11.22 -0.51
N SER A 17 7.10 -10.73 0.43
CA SER A 17 6.65 -10.26 1.74
C SER A 17 7.17 -8.87 2.01
N TYR A 18 6.41 -8.09 2.77
CA TYR A 18 6.62 -6.66 2.96
C TYR A 18 6.76 -6.37 4.45
N GLU A 19 7.77 -5.57 4.80
CA GLU A 19 7.92 -5.09 6.17
C GLU A 19 6.78 -4.12 6.49
N ALA A 20 6.09 -4.39 7.59
CA ALA A 20 4.92 -3.65 8.02
C ALA A 20 4.93 -3.43 9.53
N TYR A 21 4.19 -2.42 9.96
CA TYR A 21 3.91 -2.16 11.36
C TYR A 21 2.43 -2.40 11.63
N VAL A 22 2.12 -3.15 12.68
CA VAL A 22 0.74 -3.46 13.08
C VAL A 22 0.50 -2.93 14.49
N ALA A 23 -0.66 -2.29 14.69
CA ALA A 23 -1.10 -1.87 16.02
C ALA A 23 -1.74 -3.06 16.76
N PRO A 24 -1.49 -3.21 18.08
CA PRO A 24 -2.17 -4.21 18.91
C PRO A 24 -3.70 -4.09 18.78
N GLY A 25 -4.38 -5.22 18.59
CA GLY A 25 -5.85 -5.27 18.51
C GLY A 25 -6.48 -4.74 17.22
N ARG A 26 -5.67 -4.43 16.19
CA ARG A 26 -6.18 -4.23 14.83
C ARG A 26 -5.95 -5.49 14.00
N ASP A 27 -7.03 -6.10 13.55
CA ASP A 27 -6.98 -7.19 12.58
C ASP A 27 -6.28 -6.68 11.30
N CYS A 28 -5.08 -7.19 11.04
CA CYS A 28 -4.34 -7.15 9.78
C CYS A 28 -4.44 -5.85 8.95
N SER A 29 -4.36 -4.68 9.60
CA SER A 29 -4.25 -3.38 8.94
C SER A 29 -2.80 -2.88 8.98
N PRO A 30 -1.91 -3.41 8.13
CA PRO A 30 -0.50 -3.04 8.14
C PRO A 30 -0.29 -1.58 7.75
N LEU A 31 0.70 -0.98 8.38
CA LEU A 31 1.20 0.35 8.08
C LEU A 31 2.60 0.22 7.48
N PHE A 32 2.87 0.94 6.39
CA PHE A 32 4.08 0.75 5.60
C PHE A 32 4.95 2.01 5.60
N THR A 33 6.27 1.83 5.60
CA THR A 33 7.19 2.93 5.30
C THR A 33 7.07 3.33 3.83
N LEU A 34 7.51 4.53 3.46
CA LEU A 34 7.52 4.97 2.06
C LEU A 34 8.30 3.99 1.15
N ASP A 35 9.41 3.43 1.64
CA ASP A 35 10.19 2.45 0.87
C ASP A 35 9.42 1.14 0.64
N THR A 36 8.68 0.66 1.64
CA THR A 36 7.82 -0.49 1.43
C THR A 36 6.64 -0.15 0.52
N THR A 37 6.07 1.05 0.64
CA THR A 37 5.02 1.54 -0.26
C THR A 37 5.49 1.58 -1.71
N ARG A 38 6.73 2.00 -2.00
CA ARG A 38 7.31 1.96 -3.35
C ARG A 38 7.39 0.54 -3.91
N LYS A 39 7.76 -0.44 -3.08
CA LYS A 39 7.82 -1.85 -3.49
C LYS A 39 6.43 -2.39 -3.83
N ILE A 40 5.43 -2.10 -2.98
CA ILE A 40 4.03 -2.49 -3.21
C ILE A 40 3.50 -1.81 -4.47
N ALA A 41 3.81 -0.54 -4.70
CA ALA A 41 3.44 0.19 -5.91
C ALA A 41 4.00 -0.49 -7.18
N ALA A 42 5.29 -0.83 -7.19
CA ALA A 42 5.90 -1.52 -8.31
C ALA A 42 5.24 -2.88 -8.58
N GLU A 43 4.97 -3.68 -7.55
CA GLU A 43 4.38 -5.01 -7.74
C GLU A 43 2.91 -4.94 -8.15
N THR A 44 2.11 -4.06 -7.57
CA THR A 44 0.70 -3.89 -7.96
C THR A 44 0.58 -3.42 -9.42
N GLN A 45 1.43 -2.49 -9.86
CA GLN A 45 1.49 -2.03 -11.25
C GLN A 45 1.95 -3.14 -12.21
N LYS A 46 2.94 -3.95 -11.80
CA LYS A 46 3.41 -5.12 -12.56
C LYS A 46 2.29 -6.15 -12.74
N VAL A 47 1.54 -6.45 -11.68
CA VAL A 47 0.40 -7.38 -11.72
C VAL A 47 -0.71 -6.83 -12.62
N ALA A 48 -1.06 -5.55 -12.49
CA ALA A 48 -2.04 -4.91 -13.37
C ALA A 48 -1.61 -4.96 -14.84
N ALA A 49 -0.34 -4.69 -15.14
CA ALA A 49 0.21 -4.74 -16.50
C ALA A 49 0.23 -6.16 -17.10
N ALA A 50 0.35 -7.19 -16.26
CA ALA A 50 0.31 -8.59 -16.68
C ALA A 50 -1.12 -9.16 -16.76
N SER A 51 -2.12 -8.46 -16.23
CA SER A 51 -3.52 -8.89 -16.23
C SER A 51 -4.11 -8.92 -17.64
N ARG A 52 -4.99 -9.89 -17.91
CA ARG A 52 -5.80 -9.91 -19.13
C ARG A 52 -6.88 -8.83 -19.15
N ASP A 53 -7.30 -8.35 -17.97
CA ASP A 53 -8.13 -7.16 -17.82
C ASP A 53 -7.49 -6.24 -16.78
N PRO A 54 -6.68 -5.25 -17.20
CA PRO A 54 -6.07 -4.29 -16.29
C PRO A 54 -7.09 -3.45 -15.51
N ARG A 55 -8.34 -3.37 -15.98
CA ARG A 55 -9.41 -2.62 -15.32
C ARG A 55 -9.98 -3.34 -14.09
N SER A 56 -9.65 -4.61 -13.87
CA SER A 56 -10.08 -5.35 -12.69
C SER A 56 -9.05 -5.33 -11.55
N ALA A 57 -7.96 -4.58 -11.70
CA ALA A 57 -6.88 -4.55 -10.73
C ALA A 57 -6.97 -3.30 -9.83
N GLU A 58 -6.35 -3.38 -8.66
CA GLU A 58 -6.08 -2.23 -7.81
C GLU A 58 -4.57 -1.93 -7.84
N THR A 59 -4.20 -0.65 -7.81
CA THR A 59 -2.79 -0.23 -7.93
C THR A 59 -2.43 0.88 -6.96
N ILE A 60 -1.19 0.85 -6.48
CA ILE A 60 -0.60 1.96 -5.73
C ILE A 60 0.31 2.76 -6.67
N HIS A 61 0.19 4.08 -6.62
CA HIS A 61 1.08 5.02 -7.29
C HIS A 61 1.78 5.89 -6.26
N VAL A 62 3.08 6.12 -6.47
CA VAL A 62 3.89 7.01 -5.63
C VAL A 62 4.46 8.10 -6.51
N LEU A 63 4.03 9.34 -6.28
CA LEU A 63 4.58 10.53 -6.94
C LEU A 63 5.52 11.23 -5.98
N GLU A 64 6.77 11.39 -6.37
CA GLU A 64 7.79 11.98 -5.50
C GLU A 64 8.27 13.31 -6.06
N ALA A 65 8.30 14.32 -5.20
CA ALA A 65 8.99 15.55 -5.52
C ALA A 65 10.50 15.32 -5.40
N ALA A 66 11.27 16.10 -6.19
CA ALA A 66 12.70 16.19 -5.96
C ALA A 66 12.97 16.57 -4.50
N PRO A 67 14.00 15.99 -3.86
CA PRO A 67 14.34 16.34 -2.48
C PRO A 67 14.53 17.85 -2.37
N ALA A 68 13.90 18.48 -1.37
CA ALA A 68 14.24 19.85 -1.03
C ALA A 68 15.71 19.91 -0.57
N ALA A 69 16.32 21.10 -0.59
CA ALA A 69 17.69 21.30 -0.10
C ALA A 69 17.93 20.79 1.34
N ALA A 70 16.85 20.67 2.14
CA ALA A 70 16.86 20.10 3.50
C ALA A 70 16.74 18.56 3.54
N GLY A 71 16.81 17.85 2.41
CA GLY A 71 16.72 16.39 2.33
C GLY A 71 15.31 15.81 2.55
N GLN A 72 14.31 16.67 2.76
CA GLN A 72 12.92 16.24 2.95
C GLN A 72 12.33 15.78 1.61
N ARG A 73 11.88 14.52 1.58
CA ARG A 73 11.18 13.93 0.43
C ARG A 73 9.68 14.13 0.62
N ALA A 74 9.07 14.90 -0.27
CA ALA A 74 7.61 14.95 -0.36
C ALA A 74 7.15 13.87 -1.32
N ALA A 75 6.23 13.01 -0.87
CA ALA A 75 5.61 11.98 -1.70
C ALA A 75 4.09 12.05 -1.57
N ILE A 76 3.40 11.87 -2.68
CA ILE A 76 1.96 11.66 -2.75
C ILE A 76 1.76 10.18 -3.08
N VAL A 77 1.04 9.48 -2.22
CA VAL A 77 0.65 8.09 -2.46
C VAL A 77 -0.80 8.07 -2.88
N VAL A 78 -1.11 7.42 -4.01
CA VAL A 78 -2.45 7.30 -4.55
C VAL A 78 -2.81 5.82 -4.64
N HIS A 79 -3.97 5.46 -4.12
CA HIS A 79 -4.58 4.15 -4.36
C HIS A 79 -5.63 4.31 -5.45
N VAL A 80 -5.57 3.46 -6.48
CA VAL A 80 -6.52 3.44 -7.60
C VAL A 80 -7.17 2.07 -7.69
N ASP A 81 -8.50 2.06 -7.62
CA ASP A 81 -9.36 0.91 -7.94
C ASP A 81 -9.90 1.09 -9.36
N TRP A 82 -9.34 0.33 -10.30
CA TRP A 82 -9.73 0.44 -11.71
C TRP A 82 -11.10 -0.19 -11.99
N CYS A 83 -11.59 -1.07 -11.11
CA CYS A 83 -12.90 -1.69 -11.23
C CYS A 83 -13.97 -0.66 -10.90
N ALA A 84 -13.81 0.01 -9.75
CA ALA A 84 -14.68 1.13 -9.35
C ALA A 84 -14.67 2.26 -10.39
N GLN A 85 -13.52 2.53 -11.04
CA GLN A 85 -13.43 3.53 -12.10
C GLN A 85 -14.30 3.18 -13.32
N THR A 86 -14.37 1.89 -13.68
CA THR A 86 -15.20 1.41 -14.80
C THR A 86 -16.69 1.54 -14.48
N ASP A 87 -17.06 1.41 -13.20
CA ASP A 87 -18.42 1.58 -12.70
C ASP A 87 -18.82 3.06 -12.52
N GLY A 88 -17.90 4.00 -12.79
CA GLY A 88 -18.13 5.44 -12.67
C GLY A 88 -18.09 5.96 -11.24
N ASP A 89 -17.47 5.22 -10.33
CA ASP A 89 -17.30 5.64 -8.93
C ASP A 89 -16.33 6.83 -8.84
N ALA A 90 -16.77 7.90 -8.17
CA ALA A 90 -15.94 9.08 -7.93
C ALA A 90 -14.76 8.78 -6.98
N ASP A 91 -14.87 7.72 -6.16
CA ASP A 91 -13.87 7.32 -5.18
C ASP A 91 -12.86 6.29 -5.71
N ALA A 92 -12.88 6.02 -7.03
CA ALA A 92 -11.96 5.10 -7.69
C ALA A 92 -10.48 5.47 -7.55
N ALA A 93 -10.16 6.71 -7.16
CA ALA A 93 -8.80 7.12 -6.82
C ALA A 93 -8.79 7.95 -5.53
N ARG A 94 -7.93 7.57 -4.58
CA ARG A 94 -7.80 8.26 -3.29
C ARG A 94 -6.36 8.50 -2.88
N ILE A 95 -6.11 9.66 -2.26
CA ILE A 95 -4.81 9.98 -1.66
C ILE A 95 -4.68 9.23 -0.34
N VAL A 96 -3.62 8.43 -0.21
CA VAL A 96 -3.25 7.75 1.04
C VAL A 96 -2.31 8.67 1.83
N THR A 97 -2.80 9.15 2.97
CA THR A 97 -2.03 10.03 3.86
C THR A 97 -1.27 9.20 4.90
N PRO A 98 0.03 9.47 5.14
CA PRO A 98 0.74 8.79 6.22
C PRO A 98 0.23 9.26 7.58
N ASN A 99 0.34 8.40 8.59
CA ASN A 99 0.05 8.78 9.97
C ASN A 99 1.16 9.68 10.56
N GLY A 100 1.03 10.08 11.83
CA GLY A 100 2.02 10.90 12.54
C GLY A 100 3.43 10.29 12.66
N ASN A 101 3.60 9.00 12.34
CA ASN A 101 4.90 8.32 12.29
C ASN A 101 5.46 8.19 10.85
N GLY A 102 4.80 8.78 9.85
CA GLY A 102 5.20 8.66 8.45
C GLY A 102 4.83 7.32 7.80
N LEU A 103 3.90 6.55 8.38
CA LEU A 103 3.52 5.23 7.87
C LEU A 103 2.17 5.27 7.13
N TYR A 104 2.10 4.58 5.99
CA TYR A 104 0.96 4.59 5.07
C TYR A 104 0.04 3.38 5.30
N PRO A 105 -1.28 3.57 5.47
CA PRO A 105 -2.26 2.49 5.48
C PRO A 105 -2.67 2.13 4.04
N LEU A 106 -2.06 1.09 3.46
CA LEU A 106 -2.35 0.66 2.08
C LEU A 106 -3.31 -0.53 2.07
N GLY A 107 -4.30 -0.51 1.18
CA GLY A 107 -5.22 -1.63 0.99
C GLY A 107 -5.92 -2.01 2.30
N THR A 108 -6.66 -1.07 2.90
CA THR A 108 -7.42 -1.31 4.14
C THR A 108 -8.51 -2.38 3.98
N ASP A 109 -8.91 -2.59 2.74
CA ASP A 109 -9.82 -3.56 2.16
C ASP A 109 -9.09 -4.85 1.69
N TRP A 110 -7.77 -4.83 1.61
CA TRP A 110 -6.99 -5.96 1.15
C TRP A 110 -6.78 -7.01 2.24
N GLN A 111 -6.74 -8.27 1.83
CA GLN A 111 -6.53 -9.43 2.72
C GLN A 111 -5.05 -9.65 3.01
N TRP A 112 -4.42 -8.70 3.72
CA TRP A 112 -3.06 -8.86 4.20
C TRP A 112 -2.97 -10.04 5.18
N ALA A 113 -1.99 -10.92 4.99
CA ALA A 113 -1.72 -12.03 5.89
C ALA A 113 -0.32 -11.91 6.50
N PRO A 114 -0.14 -12.07 7.82
CA PRO A 114 1.19 -12.10 8.42
C PRO A 114 1.95 -13.35 7.97
N VAL A 115 3.25 -13.20 7.71
CA VAL A 115 4.15 -14.32 7.34
C VAL A 115 4.23 -15.37 8.46
N ALA A 116 3.93 -14.99 9.72
CA ALA A 116 4.00 -15.85 10.89
C ALA A 116 2.74 -16.69 11.20
N CYS A 117 1.69 -16.64 10.38
CA CYS A 117 0.50 -17.52 10.51
C CYS A 117 0.44 -18.58 9.39
N ARG A 118 1.52 -19.34 9.21
CA ARG A 118 1.42 -20.72 8.70
C ARG A 118 1.84 -21.65 9.82
N GLN A 119 0.85 -22.18 10.54
CA GLN A 119 0.97 -23.48 11.21
C GLN A 119 0.29 -24.51 10.34
#